data_AF-A0A819HQ43-F1
#
_entry.id   AF-A0A819HQ43-F1
#
_cell.length_a   1.000
_cell.length_b   1.000
_cell.length_c   1.000
_cell.angle_alpha   90.00
_cell.angle_beta   90.00
_cell.angle_gamma   90.00
#
_symmetry.space_group_name_H-M   'P 1'
#
loop_
_entity.id
_entity.type
_entity.pdbx_description
1 polymer ?
#
loop_
_entity_poly.entity_id
_entity_poly.type
_entity_poly.pdbx_seq_one_letter_code
_entity_poly.pdbx_strand_id
1 'polypeptide(L)'
;MMTPKPPPVFIVPGMHVGCLPDDAMKTNTLECFFDSVCLNTTAQWISTLPATSWPKPLNSSMKSRFISTTPTVILIDELMIEEWQNITNFSGYYAACSPASCTYTITKHSGILQILAVLIGSLGGLIVVLRTITPQFVKLPAL
;
A
#
# COMPACT_ATOMS: atom_id res chain seq x y z
N MET A 1 2.90 7.79 36.14
CA MET A 1 2.35 6.55 36.73
C MET A 1 1.52 5.88 35.66
N MET A 2 1.97 4.74 35.11
CA MET A 2 1.17 3.95 34.18
C MET A 2 0.06 3.26 34.99
N THR A 3 -1.19 3.54 34.65
CA THR A 3 -2.33 2.87 35.27
C THR A 3 -2.29 1.37 34.93
N PRO A 4 -2.69 0.50 35.86
CA PRO A 4 -2.80 -0.93 35.57
C PRO A 4 -3.82 -1.14 34.45
N LYS A 5 -3.41 -1.83 33.39
CA LYS A 5 -4.26 -2.20 32.26
C LYS A 5 -5.42 -3.05 32.80
N PRO A 6 -6.69 -2.69 32.54
CA PRO A 6 -7.83 -3.50 32.95
C PRO A 6 -7.73 -4.90 32.33
N PRO A 7 -8.22 -5.94 33.02
CA PRO A 7 -8.19 -7.30 32.49
C PRO A 7 -8.97 -7.35 31.17
N PRO A 8 -8.46 -8.08 30.16
CA PRO A 8 -9.14 -8.21 28.88
C PRO A 8 -10.48 -8.93 29.06
N VAL A 9 -11.55 -8.34 28.54
CA VAL A 9 -12.92 -8.91 28.58
C VAL A 9 -13.02 -10.16 27.70
N PHE A 10 -12.18 -10.25 26.68
CA PHE A 10 -12.08 -11.38 25.76
C PHE A 10 -10.68 -11.45 25.19
N ILE A 11 -10.12 -12.66 25.09
CA ILE A 11 -8.80 -12.92 24.51
C ILE A 11 -9.01 -13.75 23.25
N VAL A 12 -8.56 -13.23 22.11
CA VAL A 12 -8.59 -13.95 20.84
C VAL A 12 -7.29 -14.75 20.74
N PRO A 13 -7.35 -16.09 20.64
CA PRO A 13 -6.19 -16.92 20.37
C PRO A 13 -5.39 -16.40 19.19
N GLY A 14 -4.09 -16.20 19.40
CA GLY A 14 -3.18 -15.80 18.35
C GLY A 14 -3.15 -14.31 18.05
N MET A 15 -4.06 -13.50 18.59
CA MET A 15 -4.04 -12.04 18.40
C MET A 15 -3.48 -11.32 19.63
N HIS A 16 -2.37 -10.63 19.40
CA HIS A 16 -1.70 -9.74 20.30
C HIS A 16 -2.08 -8.29 19.99
N VAL A 17 -2.07 -7.47 21.04
CA VAL A 17 -2.25 -6.02 20.93
C VAL A 17 -0.90 -5.35 21.08
N GLY A 18 -0.51 -4.58 20.09
CA GLY A 18 0.71 -3.77 20.07
C GLY A 18 0.40 -2.29 20.24
N CYS A 19 1.45 -1.49 20.47
CA CYS A 19 1.34 -0.03 20.43
C CYS A 19 1.10 0.47 19.00
N LEU A 20 1.68 -0.23 18.02
CA LEU A 20 1.50 0.03 16.60
C LEU A 20 0.76 -1.14 15.93
N PRO A 21 -0.08 -0.87 14.91
CA PRO A 21 -0.77 -1.92 14.16
C PRO A 21 0.17 -2.91 13.49
N ASP A 22 1.37 -2.49 13.08
CA ASP A 22 2.32 -3.36 12.38
C ASP A 22 3.02 -4.33 13.33
N ASP A 23 3.39 -3.88 14.53
CA ASP A 23 3.96 -4.75 15.58
C ASP A 23 2.95 -5.80 16.02
N ALA A 24 1.69 -5.39 16.21
CA ALA A 24 0.59 -6.30 16.50
C ALA A 24 0.40 -7.30 15.35
N MET A 25 0.32 -6.82 14.11
CA MET A 25 0.08 -7.67 12.95
C MET A 25 1.17 -8.73 12.78
N LYS A 26 2.46 -8.38 12.91
CA LYS A 26 3.60 -9.29 12.73
C LYS A 26 3.62 -10.42 13.78
N THR A 27 3.24 -10.10 15.00
CA THR A 27 3.23 -11.05 16.13
C THR A 27 1.97 -11.91 16.20
N ASN A 28 0.93 -11.56 15.43
CA ASN A 28 -0.30 -12.33 15.39
C ASN A 28 -0.14 -13.66 14.62
N THR A 29 -0.96 -14.65 14.97
CA THR A 29 -1.18 -15.87 14.19
C THR A 29 -2.61 -15.86 13.60
N LEU A 30 -2.83 -16.66 12.56
CA LEU A 30 -4.12 -16.72 11.84
C LEU A 30 -5.04 -17.83 12.37
N GLU A 31 -4.74 -18.39 13.53
CA GLU A 31 -5.42 -19.56 14.08
C GLU A 31 -6.93 -19.37 14.27
N CYS A 32 -7.34 -18.18 14.73
CA CYS A 32 -8.77 -17.85 14.90
C CYS A 32 -9.57 -17.91 13.60
N PHE A 33 -8.95 -17.69 12.45
CA PHE A 33 -9.64 -17.74 11.15
C PHE A 33 -9.98 -19.16 10.70
N PHE A 34 -9.31 -20.17 11.24
CA PHE A 34 -9.61 -21.59 10.99
C PHE A 34 -10.58 -22.19 12.02
N ASP A 35 -10.83 -21.49 13.12
CA ASP A 35 -11.74 -21.92 14.19
C ASP A 35 -13.08 -21.17 14.12
N SER A 36 -14.14 -21.89 13.79
CA SER A 36 -15.50 -21.35 13.72
C SER A 36 -15.99 -20.74 15.04
N VAL A 37 -15.58 -21.26 16.20
CA VAL A 37 -15.99 -20.77 17.52
C VAL A 37 -15.29 -19.46 17.82
N CYS A 38 -13.98 -19.39 17.57
CA CYS A 38 -13.21 -18.17 17.71
C CYS A 38 -13.72 -17.06 16.78
N LEU A 39 -13.97 -17.39 15.52
CA LEU A 39 -14.42 -16.43 14.52
C LEU A 39 -15.83 -15.91 14.79
N ASN A 40 -16.73 -16.73 15.33
CA ASN A 40 -18.09 -16.29 15.67
C ASN A 40 -18.14 -15.47 16.97
N THR A 41 -17.31 -15.82 17.97
CA THR A 41 -17.22 -15.05 19.22
C THR A 41 -16.60 -13.68 18.98
N THR A 42 -15.55 -13.57 18.17
CA THR A 42 -14.98 -12.27 17.75
C THR A 42 -15.99 -11.39 17.01
N ALA A 43 -16.87 -11.97 16.19
CA ALA A 43 -17.92 -11.25 15.49
C ALA A 43 -18.86 -10.48 16.42
N GLN A 44 -19.22 -11.09 17.55
CA GLN A 44 -20.14 -10.50 18.52
C GLN A 44 -19.55 -9.24 19.18
N TRP A 45 -18.22 -9.20 19.34
CA TRP A 45 -17.52 -8.07 19.94
C TRP A 45 -17.23 -6.94 18.94
N ILE A 46 -17.10 -7.26 17.64
CA ILE A 46 -16.81 -6.30 16.56
C ILE A 46 -18.12 -5.89 15.84
N SER A 47 -19.23 -5.79 16.59
CA SER A 47 -20.63 -5.65 16.13
C SER A 47 -20.97 -4.40 15.29
N THR A 48 -19.98 -3.69 14.77
CA THR A 48 -20.13 -2.62 13.78
C THR A 48 -20.38 -3.14 12.35
N LEU A 49 -20.11 -4.42 12.07
CA LEU A 49 -20.33 -5.02 10.75
C LEU A 49 -21.69 -5.77 10.70
N PRO A 50 -22.49 -5.58 9.63
CA PRO A 50 -23.70 -6.37 9.44
C PRO A 50 -23.35 -7.86 9.28
N ALA A 51 -24.18 -8.74 9.85
CA ALA A 51 -23.94 -10.19 9.91
C ALA A 51 -23.68 -10.86 8.54
N THR A 52 -24.09 -10.23 7.45
CA THR A 52 -23.87 -10.68 6.07
C THR A 52 -22.44 -10.47 5.57
N SER A 53 -21.66 -9.62 6.24
CA SER A 53 -20.30 -9.23 5.83
C SER A 53 -19.21 -9.96 6.61
N TRP A 54 -19.58 -10.84 7.54
CA TRP A 54 -18.62 -11.56 8.36
C TRP A 54 -17.92 -12.67 7.56
N PRO A 55 -16.58 -12.78 7.64
CA PRO A 55 -15.85 -13.83 6.94
C PRO A 55 -16.29 -15.22 7.40
N LYS A 56 -16.39 -16.15 6.45
CA LYS A 56 -16.56 -17.58 6.74
C LYS A 56 -15.24 -18.17 7.25
N PRO A 57 -15.28 -19.17 8.15
CA PRO A 57 -14.07 -19.83 8.63
C PRO A 57 -13.31 -20.48 7.46
N LEU A 58 -11.99 -20.39 7.51
CA LEU A 58 -11.11 -21.03 6.53
C LEU A 58 -11.11 -22.55 6.72
N ASN A 59 -10.89 -23.25 5.61
CA ASN A 59 -10.88 -24.71 5.61
C ASN A 59 -9.53 -25.24 6.14
N SER A 60 -9.54 -25.81 7.35
CA SER A 60 -8.36 -26.43 7.98
C SER A 60 -7.87 -27.70 7.27
N SER A 61 -8.71 -28.32 6.42
CA SER A 61 -8.36 -29.53 5.66
C SER A 61 -7.68 -29.23 4.33
N MET A 62 -7.68 -27.97 3.88
CA MET A 62 -6.94 -27.59 2.67
C MET A 62 -5.44 -27.56 2.94
N LYS A 63 -4.66 -28.17 2.05
CA LYS A 63 -3.20 -28.17 2.15
C LYS A 63 -2.68 -26.75 1.95
N SER A 64 -2.11 -26.18 3.01
CA SER A 64 -1.37 -24.93 2.99
C SER A 64 0.12 -25.22 3.19
N ARG A 65 0.99 -24.36 2.64
CA ARG A 65 2.44 -24.37 2.93
C ARG A 65 2.71 -24.03 4.41
N PHE A 66 1.85 -23.22 5.02
CA PHE A 66 1.98 -22.72 6.39
C PHE A 66 0.87 -23.28 7.29
N ILE A 67 1.22 -23.56 8.54
CA ILE A 67 0.27 -23.98 9.57
C ILE A 67 -0.43 -22.77 10.19
N SER A 68 -1.60 -22.97 10.77
CA SER A 68 -2.43 -21.88 11.32
C SER A 68 -1.79 -21.12 12.50
N THR A 69 -0.84 -21.76 13.19
CA THR A 69 -0.06 -21.18 14.31
C THR A 69 1.22 -20.47 13.86
N THR A 70 1.51 -20.42 12.56
CA THR A 70 2.68 -19.69 12.05
C THR A 70 2.49 -18.19 12.29
N PRO A 71 3.50 -17.48 12.85
CA PRO A 71 3.48 -16.04 12.99
C PRO A 71 3.31 -15.34 11.63
N THR A 72 2.45 -14.32 11.59
CA THR A 72 2.14 -13.59 10.36
C THR A 72 3.37 -12.90 9.77
N VAL A 73 4.37 -12.54 10.58
CA VAL A 73 5.65 -12.02 10.08
C VAL A 73 6.31 -12.97 9.08
N ILE A 74 6.29 -14.29 9.32
CA ILE A 74 6.90 -15.27 8.41
C ILE A 74 6.12 -15.34 7.11
N LEU A 75 4.79 -15.24 7.19
CA LEU A 75 3.93 -15.22 6.01
C LEU A 75 4.18 -13.96 5.17
N ILE A 76 4.32 -12.80 5.82
CA ILE A 76 4.58 -11.53 5.15
C ILE A 76 5.93 -11.56 4.45
N ASP A 77 6.98 -12.04 5.14
CA ASP A 77 8.33 -12.16 4.59
C ASP A 77 8.32 -13.01 3.32
N GLU A 78 7.71 -14.19 3.39
CA GLU A 78 7.58 -15.10 2.23
C GLU A 78 6.61 -14.62 1.14
N LEU A 79 5.73 -13.65 1.43
CA LEU A 79 4.89 -13.00 0.43
C LEU A 79 5.58 -11.80 -0.22
N MET A 80 6.54 -11.20 0.47
CA MET A 80 7.25 -10.03 0.00
C MET A 80 8.31 -10.45 -1.01
N ILE A 81 8.52 -9.58 -2.00
CA ILE A 81 9.55 -9.79 -3.01
C ILE A 81 10.88 -9.42 -2.36
N GLU A 82 11.65 -10.43 -1.96
CA GLU A 82 12.98 -10.30 -1.34
C GLU A 82 13.97 -9.54 -2.24
N GLU A 83 13.90 -9.76 -3.55
CA GLU A 83 14.74 -9.09 -4.54
C GLU A 83 13.91 -8.61 -5.73
N TRP A 84 13.93 -7.29 -5.97
CA TRP A 84 13.43 -6.71 -7.20
C TRP A 84 14.36 -7.08 -8.36
N GLN A 85 14.10 -8.22 -8.99
CA GLN A 85 14.75 -8.57 -10.25
C GLN A 85 14.41 -7.50 -11.30
N ASN A 86 15.44 -6.93 -11.94
CA ASN A 86 15.30 -5.80 -12.87
C ASN A 86 14.53 -6.16 -14.17
N ILE A 87 14.13 -7.42 -14.32
CA ILE A 87 13.32 -7.96 -15.41
C ILE A 87 12.08 -8.58 -14.78
N THR A 88 11.01 -7.79 -14.64
CA THR A 88 9.76 -8.27 -14.08
C THR A 88 8.84 -8.80 -15.19
N ASN A 89 8.75 -10.12 -15.31
CA ASN A 89 7.77 -10.75 -16.21
C ASN A 89 6.52 -11.19 -15.42
N PHE A 90 5.54 -10.29 -15.31
CA PHE A 90 4.26 -10.54 -14.64
C PHE A 90 3.18 -11.14 -15.55
N SER A 91 3.55 -11.68 -16.72
CA SER A 91 2.59 -12.22 -17.70
C SER A 91 1.67 -13.31 -17.11
N GLY A 92 2.20 -14.22 -16.30
CA GLY A 92 1.42 -15.26 -15.63
C GLY A 92 0.41 -14.70 -14.62
N TYR A 93 0.78 -13.66 -13.87
CA TYR A 93 -0.10 -12.98 -12.92
C TYR A 93 -1.24 -12.26 -13.65
N TYR A 94 -0.94 -11.53 -14.73
CA TYR A 94 -1.96 -10.86 -15.53
C TYR A 94 -2.89 -11.84 -16.26
N ALA A 95 -2.38 -12.99 -16.71
CA ALA A 95 -3.19 -14.04 -17.31
C ALA A 95 -4.19 -14.64 -16.31
N ALA A 96 -3.77 -14.82 -15.04
CA ALA A 96 -4.64 -15.31 -13.99
C ALA A 96 -5.70 -14.29 -13.55
N CYS A 97 -5.33 -12.99 -13.48
CA CYS A 97 -6.23 -11.93 -13.03
C CYS A 97 -7.19 -11.40 -14.12
N SER A 98 -6.90 -11.65 -15.41
CA SER A 98 -7.68 -11.19 -16.57
C SER A 98 -8.32 -9.80 -16.41
N PRO A 99 -7.53 -8.74 -16.18
CA PRO A 99 -8.07 -7.42 -15.92
C PRO A 99 -8.76 -6.85 -17.17
N ALA A 100 -9.99 -6.35 -17.02
CA ALA A 100 -10.77 -5.76 -18.11
C ALA A 100 -10.14 -4.47 -18.69
N SER A 101 -9.30 -3.79 -17.91
CA SER A 101 -8.60 -2.58 -18.33
C SER A 101 -7.29 -2.41 -17.54
N CYS A 102 -6.17 -2.23 -18.24
CA CYS A 102 -4.88 -1.93 -17.62
C CYS A 102 -4.63 -0.42 -17.66
N THR A 103 -4.61 0.22 -16.50
CA THR A 103 -4.07 1.57 -16.32
C THR A 103 -2.69 1.47 -15.71
N TYR A 104 -1.68 1.88 -16.47
CA TYR A 104 -0.31 2.03 -15.95
C TYR A 104 -0.01 3.52 -15.78
N THR A 105 0.55 3.88 -14.63
CA THR A 105 1.04 5.22 -14.36
C THR A 105 2.53 5.25 -14.64
N ILE A 106 2.95 5.95 -15.70
CA ILE A 106 4.38 6.23 -15.90
C ILE A 106 4.75 7.35 -14.93
N THR A 107 5.27 7.00 -13.76
CA THR A 107 5.92 7.93 -12.85
C THR A 107 7.29 8.27 -13.39
N LYS A 108 7.35 9.30 -14.26
CA LYS A 108 8.64 9.82 -14.74
C LYS A 108 9.30 10.57 -13.58
N HIS A 109 10.29 9.96 -12.94
CA HIS A 109 11.11 10.63 -11.95
C HIS A 109 11.97 11.68 -12.67
N SER A 110 11.54 12.94 -12.65
CA SER A 110 12.27 14.05 -13.25
C SER A 110 13.66 14.13 -12.61
N GLY A 111 14.69 13.67 -13.32
CA GLY A 111 16.06 13.75 -12.83
C GLY A 111 16.45 15.20 -12.55
N ILE A 112 17.33 15.42 -11.57
CA ILE A 112 17.83 16.76 -11.19
C ILE A 112 18.31 17.56 -12.41
N LEU A 113 18.91 16.87 -13.39
CA LEU A 113 19.34 17.46 -14.66
C LEU A 113 18.19 18.04 -15.50
N GLN A 114 17.03 17.39 -15.55
CA GLN A 114 15.87 17.91 -16.27
C GLN A 114 15.31 19.17 -15.61
N ILE A 115 15.30 19.21 -14.27
CA ILE A 115 14.85 20.38 -13.52
C ILE A 115 15.78 21.58 -13.79
N LEU A 116 17.09 21.35 -13.75
CA LEU A 116 18.09 22.38 -14.08
C LEU A 116 17.97 22.86 -15.53
N ALA A 117 17.78 21.96 -16.48
CA ALA A 117 17.61 22.32 -17.89
C ALA A 117 16.36 23.20 -18.11
N VAL A 118 15.25 22.90 -17.42
CA VAL A 118 14.02 23.72 -17.49
C VAL A 118 14.23 25.10 -16.87
N LEU A 119 14.94 25.21 -15.75
CA LEU A 119 15.24 26.49 -15.11
C LEU A 119 16.15 27.37 -15.98
N ILE A 120 17.22 26.80 -16.52
CA ILE A 120 18.15 27.52 -17.39
C ILE A 120 17.45 27.93 -18.70
N GLY A 121 16.66 27.02 -19.28
CA GLY A 121 15.90 27.29 -20.51
C GLY A 121 14.85 28.37 -20.34
N SER A 122 14.13 28.39 -19.23
CA SER A 122 13.09 29.39 -18.96
C SER A 122 13.66 30.79 -18.69
N LEU A 123 14.72 30.90 -17.89
CA LEU A 123 15.40 32.18 -17.64
C LEU A 123 16.02 32.73 -18.94
N GLY A 124 16.70 31.88 -19.70
CA GLY A 124 17.30 32.28 -20.98
C GLY A 124 16.25 32.69 -22.01
N GLY A 125 15.20 31.89 -22.16
CA GLY A 125 14.11 32.15 -23.10
C GLY A 125 13.38 33.45 -22.81
N LEU A 126 13.06 33.73 -21.54
CA LEU A 126 12.35 34.93 -21.14
C LEU A 126 13.13 36.21 -21.48
N ILE A 127 14.45 36.20 -21.23
CA ILE A 127 15.33 37.36 -21.51
C ILE A 127 15.41 37.61 -23.02
N VAL A 128 15.56 36.56 -23.82
CA VAL A 128 15.64 36.67 -25.29
C VAL A 128 14.34 37.23 -25.84
N VAL A 129 13.20 36.64 -25.46
CA VAL A 129 11.87 37.09 -25.90
C VAL A 129 11.64 38.55 -25.54
N LEU A 130 11.94 38.94 -24.30
CA LEU A 130 11.74 40.32 -23.84
C LEU A 130 12.59 41.31 -24.65
N ARG A 131 13.86 40.98 -24.93
CA ARG A 131 14.77 41.81 -25.77
C ARG A 131 14.35 41.89 -27.23
N THR A 132 13.70 40.86 -27.77
CA THR A 132 13.19 40.88 -29.14
C THR A 132 11.90 41.67 -29.26
N ILE A 133 11.03 41.61 -28.25
CA ILE A 133 9.72 42.28 -28.23
C ILE A 133 9.85 43.78 -27.92
N THR A 134 10.72 44.19 -27.00
CA THR A 134 10.91 45.60 -26.62
C THR A 134 11.13 46.56 -27.81
N PRO A 135 12.04 46.29 -28.77
CA PRO A 135 12.25 47.19 -29.90
C PRO A 135 11.06 47.22 -30.87
N GLN A 136 10.22 46.17 -30.92
CA GLN A 136 9.01 46.19 -31.73
C GLN A 136 7.92 47.06 -31.11
N PHE A 137 7.75 47.02 -29.78
CA PHE A 137 6.81 47.91 -29.08
C PHE A 137 7.22 49.38 -29.15
N VAL A 138 8.52 49.68 -29.13
CA VAL A 138 9.01 51.07 -29.22
C VAL A 138 8.99 51.60 -30.66
N LYS A 139 9.05 50.73 -31.68
CA LYS A 139 8.96 51.12 -33.10
C LYS A 139 7.52 51.23 -33.63
N LEU A 140 6.51 50.84 -32.86
CA LEU A 140 5.12 51.09 -33.21
C LEU A 140 4.82 52.58 -32.92
N PRO A 141 4.54 53.43 -33.93
CA PRO A 141 4.01 54.75 -33.66
C PRO A 141 2.69 54.57 -32.89
N ALA A 142 2.56 55.28 -31.76
CA ALA A 142 1.31 55.40 -31.04
C ALA A 142 0.20 55.81 -32.04
N LEU A 143 -0.91 55.07 -32.03
CA LEU A 143 -2.15 55.46 -32.70
C LEU A 143 -2.67 56.77 -32.07
#